data_AF-A0A250I8Q8-F1
#
_entry.id   AF-A0A250I8Q8-F1
#
_cell.length_a   1.000
_cell.length_b   1.000
_cell.length_c   1.000
_cell.angle_alpha   90.00
_cell.angle_beta   90.00
_cell.angle_gamma   90.00
#
_symmetry.space_group_name_H-M   'P 1'
#
loop_
_entity.id
_entity.type
_entity.pdbx_description
1 polymer ?
#
loop_
_entity_poly.entity_id
_entity_poly.type
_entity_poly.pdbx_seq_one_letter_code
_entity_poly.pdbx_strand_id
1 'polypeptide(L)'
;MASLESEMVDGSTPETTPLAAEHGRKLPLSAFTVLAGGDVFESLQGRPPAQGVGRARAWFQSKVTVKAHGAPAGLLQRVEGDAVRQLSGNLQLIGRLEVARPVEVDLIPEGQPLARYGYPRSVSPLAAGLFWVKPEWERARIALRQDKLGSEPHLVFHELAHAIQGLAFTQEENELIYRTLQRTYRGRARMDEVFALYSEREFVPTVTAHDLRAPGVYGMARQRWNEEHLFTRFVRNLYFPYKPLAGPGAAGGGASFFG
;
A
#
# COMPACT_ATOMS: atom_id res chain seq x y z
N MET A 1 29.75 -8.13 -15.96
CA MET A 1 29.66 -8.69 -14.60
C MET A 1 28.69 -7.82 -13.82
N ALA A 2 27.49 -8.31 -13.52
CA ALA A 2 26.49 -7.54 -12.79
C ALA A 2 26.92 -7.44 -11.31
N SER A 3 26.99 -6.23 -10.77
CA SER A 3 27.40 -6.03 -9.38
C SER A 3 26.36 -6.64 -8.43
N LEU A 4 26.85 -7.38 -7.44
CA LEU A 4 26.09 -8.09 -6.41
C LEU A 4 25.64 -7.15 -5.27
N GLU A 5 25.64 -5.83 -5.49
CA GLU A 5 25.54 -4.83 -4.41
C GLU A 5 24.12 -4.41 -4.03
N SER A 6 23.07 -5.00 -4.61
CA SER A 6 21.67 -4.57 -4.38
C SER A 6 20.87 -5.42 -3.39
N GLU A 7 21.46 -6.48 -2.81
CA GLU A 7 20.81 -7.28 -1.76
C GLU A 7 21.24 -6.77 -0.39
N MET A 8 20.39 -5.99 0.28
CA MET A 8 20.62 -5.63 1.68
C MET A 8 20.64 -6.93 2.50
N VAL A 9 21.75 -7.19 3.20
CA VAL A 9 22.00 -8.42 3.98
C VAL A 9 20.95 -8.63 5.09
N ASP A 10 20.26 -7.56 5.50
CA ASP A 10 19.24 -7.56 6.54
C ASP A 10 17.81 -7.79 6.01
N GLY A 11 17.64 -7.99 4.70
CA GLY A 11 16.33 -8.20 4.07
C GLY A 11 15.49 -6.93 3.91
N SER A 12 16.06 -5.74 4.10
CA SER A 12 15.36 -4.48 3.84
C SER A 12 15.24 -4.19 2.34
N THR A 13 14.17 -3.48 1.98
CA THR A 13 13.95 -2.93 0.65
C THR A 13 15.05 -1.91 0.32
N PRO A 14 15.62 -1.87 -0.90
CA PRO A 14 16.55 -0.83 -1.32
C PRO A 14 15.87 0.52 -1.15
N GLU A 15 16.65 1.56 -0.85
CA GLU A 15 16.09 2.90 -0.69
C GLU A 15 15.35 3.34 -1.95
N THR A 16 14.02 3.34 -1.87
CA THR A 16 13.13 3.93 -2.87
C THR A 16 13.46 5.41 -2.97
N THR A 17 13.61 5.96 -4.17
CA THR A 17 13.70 7.42 -4.33
C THR A 17 12.37 8.04 -3.90
N PRO A 18 12.30 8.78 -2.77
CA PRO A 18 11.05 9.32 -2.29
C PRO A 18 10.51 10.41 -3.22
N LEU A 19 9.24 10.76 -3.06
CA LEU A 19 8.65 11.89 -3.77
C LEU A 19 9.41 13.18 -3.44
N ALA A 20 9.73 13.98 -4.46
CA ALA A 20 10.39 15.26 -4.24
C ALA A 20 9.52 16.19 -3.36
N ALA A 21 10.15 16.87 -2.40
CA ALA A 21 9.47 17.73 -1.44
C ALA A 21 8.58 18.82 -2.08
N GLU A 22 8.96 19.32 -3.25
CA GLU A 22 8.16 20.29 -4.01
C GLU A 22 6.78 19.72 -4.40
N HIS A 23 6.73 18.48 -4.89
CA HIS A 23 5.47 17.81 -5.21
C HIS A 23 4.65 17.54 -3.93
N GLY A 24 5.31 17.14 -2.83
CA GLY A 24 4.65 16.96 -1.53
C GLY A 24 3.95 18.23 -1.04
N ARG A 25 4.60 19.40 -1.20
CA ARG A 25 4.01 20.71 -0.86
C ARG A 25 2.84 21.10 -1.76
N LYS A 26 2.91 20.80 -3.07
CA LYS A 26 1.84 21.11 -4.03
C LYS A 26 0.60 20.23 -3.87
N LEU A 27 0.79 19.01 -3.36
CA LEU A 27 -0.26 18.01 -3.19
C LEU A 27 -0.29 17.52 -1.74
N PRO A 28 -0.66 18.34 -0.75
CA PRO A 28 -0.56 17.96 0.66
C PRO A 28 -1.50 16.78 0.99
N LEU A 29 -1.02 15.87 1.83
CA LEU A 29 -1.82 14.80 2.41
C LEU A 29 -2.14 15.13 3.87
N SER A 30 -3.40 15.45 4.17
CA SER A 30 -3.88 15.83 5.50
C SER A 30 -3.57 14.77 6.58
N ALA A 31 -3.40 13.51 6.17
CA ALA A 31 -3.03 12.42 7.07
C ALA A 31 -1.75 12.74 7.87
N PHE A 32 -0.75 13.39 7.26
CA PHE A 32 0.48 13.71 7.99
C PHE A 32 0.31 14.76 9.08
N THR A 33 -0.75 15.58 9.04
CA THR A 33 -1.13 16.45 10.16
C THR A 33 -1.51 15.63 11.40
N VAL A 34 -2.16 14.46 11.22
CA VAL A 34 -2.46 13.52 12.32
C VAL A 34 -1.17 13.07 13.02
N LEU A 35 -0.16 12.66 12.25
CA LEU A 35 1.11 12.20 12.81
C LEU A 35 1.94 13.33 13.43
N ALA A 36 1.84 14.54 12.89
CA ALA A 36 2.51 15.72 13.42
C ALA A 36 1.88 16.25 14.72
N GLY A 37 0.79 15.65 15.21
CA GLY A 37 0.08 16.08 16.42
C GLY A 37 -0.82 17.30 16.22
N GLY A 38 -1.15 17.62 14.97
CA GLY A 38 -2.12 18.67 14.64
C GLY A 38 -3.54 18.12 14.52
N ASP A 39 -4.51 19.02 14.57
CA ASP A 39 -5.91 18.70 14.33
C ASP A 39 -6.17 18.52 12.83
N VAL A 40 -6.85 17.44 12.46
CA VAL A 40 -7.47 17.31 11.15
C VAL A 40 -8.95 17.63 11.33
N PHE A 41 -9.36 18.80 10.84
CA PHE A 41 -10.78 19.13 10.78
C PHE A 41 -11.46 18.14 9.85
N GLU A 42 -12.32 17.29 10.41
CA GLU A 42 -13.14 16.36 9.65
C GLU A 42 -13.90 17.17 8.61
N SER A 43 -13.74 16.84 7.33
CA SER A 43 -14.56 17.49 6.30
C SER A 43 -16.01 17.14 6.61
N LEU A 44 -16.79 18.14 7.04
CA LEU A 44 -18.16 18.03 7.52
C LEU A 44 -19.17 17.52 6.46
N GLN A 45 -18.72 16.97 5.33
CA GLN A 45 -19.58 16.45 4.27
C GLN A 45 -19.15 15.11 3.66
N GLY A 46 -18.53 14.22 4.43
CA GLY A 46 -18.78 12.76 4.43
C GLY A 46 -18.86 11.96 3.11
N ARG A 47 -18.41 12.49 1.97
CA ARG A 47 -18.65 11.90 0.65
C ARG A 47 -17.35 11.66 -0.08
N PRO A 48 -17.21 10.51 -0.75
CA PRO A 48 -16.07 10.25 -1.61
C PRO A 48 -16.01 11.27 -2.75
N PRO A 49 -14.81 11.60 -3.25
CA PRO A 49 -14.67 12.48 -4.41
C PRO A 49 -15.31 11.84 -5.64
N ALA A 50 -16.21 12.56 -6.32
CA ALA A 50 -16.95 12.05 -7.47
C ALA A 50 -16.04 11.50 -8.59
N GLN A 51 -14.86 12.11 -8.77
CA GLN A 51 -13.89 11.71 -9.79
C GLN A 51 -12.89 10.64 -9.32
N GLY A 52 -12.99 10.19 -8.06
CA GLY A 52 -12.01 9.31 -7.42
C GLY A 52 -11.76 8.00 -8.18
N VAL A 53 -12.83 7.26 -8.47
CA VAL A 53 -12.75 5.99 -9.21
C VAL A 53 -12.21 6.20 -10.62
N GLY A 54 -12.72 7.21 -11.34
CA GLY A 54 -12.30 7.51 -12.71
C GLY A 54 -10.81 7.87 -12.78
N ARG A 55 -10.33 8.72 -11.87
CA ARG A 55 -8.92 9.14 -11.82
C ARG A 55 -8.00 8.00 -11.38
N ALA A 56 -8.38 7.19 -10.39
CA ALA A 56 -7.61 6.03 -9.97
C ALA A 56 -7.46 5.00 -11.10
N ARG A 57 -8.54 4.77 -11.87
CA ARG A 57 -8.49 3.90 -13.05
C ARG A 57 -7.61 4.48 -14.15
N ALA A 58 -7.72 5.77 -14.44
CA ALA A 58 -6.86 6.43 -15.43
C ALA A 58 -5.37 6.38 -15.04
N TRP A 59 -5.06 6.56 -13.74
CA TRP A 59 -3.72 6.34 -13.21
C TRP A 59 -3.27 4.90 -13.45
N PHE A 60 -4.07 3.90 -13.09
CA PHE A 60 -3.71 2.49 -13.27
C PHE A 60 -3.37 2.20 -14.73
N GLN A 61 -4.23 2.62 -15.65
CA GLN A 61 -4.04 2.39 -17.09
C GLN A 61 -2.81 3.10 -17.68
N SER A 62 -2.41 4.25 -17.13
CA SER A 62 -1.29 5.04 -17.65
C SER A 62 0.04 4.77 -16.96
N LYS A 63 0.02 4.33 -15.69
CA LYS A 63 1.20 4.17 -14.85
C LYS A 63 1.50 2.73 -14.44
N VAL A 64 0.57 1.81 -14.60
CA VAL A 64 0.75 0.41 -14.23
C VAL A 64 0.82 -0.46 -15.48
N THR A 65 1.89 -1.23 -15.61
CA THR A 65 2.01 -2.31 -16.60
C THR A 65 1.83 -3.64 -15.88
N VAL A 66 0.85 -4.47 -16.28
CA VAL A 66 0.67 -5.81 -15.69
C VAL A 66 1.31 -6.87 -16.59
N LYS A 67 2.28 -7.60 -16.06
CA LYS A 67 2.87 -8.80 -16.67
C LYS A 67 2.11 -10.01 -16.17
N ALA A 68 1.20 -10.52 -17.00
CA ALA A 68 0.26 -11.57 -16.59
C ALA A 68 0.90 -12.95 -16.36
N HIS A 69 1.97 -13.30 -17.07
CA HIS A 69 2.62 -14.62 -17.02
C HIS A 69 1.61 -15.80 -17.02
N GLY A 70 0.61 -15.74 -17.91
CA GLY A 70 -0.43 -16.77 -18.03
C GLY A 70 -1.59 -16.66 -17.04
N ALA A 71 -1.62 -15.63 -16.18
CA ALA A 71 -2.74 -15.40 -15.27
C ALA A 71 -4.07 -15.20 -16.03
N PRO A 72 -5.18 -15.78 -15.55
CA PRO A 72 -6.49 -15.58 -16.16
C PRO A 72 -6.96 -14.13 -15.99
N ALA A 73 -7.79 -13.65 -16.93
CA ALA A 73 -8.29 -12.27 -16.97
C ALA A 73 -8.94 -11.79 -15.65
N GLY A 74 -9.59 -12.71 -14.90
CA GLY A 74 -10.19 -12.38 -13.61
C GLY A 74 -9.17 -11.92 -12.56
N LEU A 75 -7.93 -12.43 -12.58
CA LEU A 75 -6.88 -11.95 -11.67
C LEU A 75 -6.39 -10.56 -12.07
N LEU A 76 -6.30 -10.26 -13.36
CA LEU A 76 -5.92 -8.92 -13.84
C LEU A 76 -6.98 -7.89 -13.44
N GLN A 77 -8.26 -8.21 -13.65
CA GLN A 77 -9.40 -7.36 -13.25
C GLN A 77 -9.42 -7.14 -11.74
N ARG A 78 -9.06 -8.16 -10.96
CA ARG A 78 -8.96 -8.02 -9.51
C ARG A 78 -7.85 -7.08 -9.10
N VAL A 79 -6.65 -7.21 -9.67
CA VAL A 79 -5.52 -6.32 -9.36
C VAL A 79 -5.87 -4.87 -9.69
N GLU A 80 -6.48 -4.62 -10.85
CA GLU A 80 -6.99 -3.29 -11.19
C GLU A 80 -8.06 -2.83 -10.18
N GLY A 81 -9.07 -3.67 -9.92
CA GLY A 81 -10.20 -3.33 -9.05
C GLY A 81 -9.78 -3.02 -7.61
N ASP A 82 -8.84 -3.79 -7.06
CA ASP A 82 -8.30 -3.58 -5.72
C ASP A 82 -7.42 -2.30 -5.67
N ALA A 83 -6.57 -2.06 -6.67
CA ALA A 83 -5.77 -0.84 -6.75
C ALA A 83 -6.65 0.43 -6.90
N VAL A 84 -7.66 0.38 -7.76
CA VAL A 84 -8.64 1.46 -7.92
C VAL A 84 -9.38 1.71 -6.61
N ARG A 85 -9.82 0.64 -5.92
CA ARG A 85 -10.48 0.76 -4.62
C ARG A 85 -9.58 1.46 -3.59
N GLN A 86 -8.30 1.09 -3.52
CA GLN A 86 -7.35 1.66 -2.55
C GLN A 86 -7.15 3.17 -2.74
N LEU A 87 -7.06 3.62 -3.99
CA LEU A 87 -6.70 5.01 -4.30
C LEU A 87 -7.89 5.94 -4.43
N SER A 88 -9.07 5.41 -4.79
CA SER A 88 -10.25 6.21 -5.16
C SER A 88 -10.69 7.27 -4.15
N GLY A 89 -10.36 7.11 -2.87
CA GLY A 89 -10.77 8.01 -1.83
C GLY A 89 -9.94 9.30 -1.71
N ASN A 90 -8.72 9.35 -2.26
CA ASN A 90 -7.82 10.49 -2.06
C ASN A 90 -7.21 10.99 -3.38
N LEU A 91 -7.77 12.08 -3.92
CA LEU A 91 -7.31 12.70 -5.15
C LEU A 91 -5.88 13.26 -5.06
N GLN A 92 -5.43 13.69 -3.88
CA GLN A 92 -4.08 14.19 -3.68
C GLN A 92 -3.08 13.03 -3.75
N LEU A 93 -3.41 11.89 -3.14
CA LEU A 93 -2.59 10.68 -3.21
C LEU A 93 -2.45 10.19 -4.65
N ILE A 94 -3.55 10.15 -5.41
CA ILE A 94 -3.51 9.81 -6.84
C ILE A 94 -2.61 10.79 -7.60
N GLY A 95 -2.75 12.10 -7.37
CA GLY A 95 -1.92 13.11 -8.02
C GLY A 95 -0.42 12.95 -7.76
N ARG A 96 -0.04 12.48 -6.56
CA ARG A 96 1.35 12.18 -6.24
C ARG A 96 1.87 10.97 -7.01
N LEU A 97 1.06 9.91 -7.11
CA LEU A 97 1.42 8.73 -7.90
C LEU A 97 1.43 8.97 -9.41
N GLU A 98 0.72 10.00 -9.92
CA GLU A 98 0.77 10.41 -11.32
C GLU A 98 2.13 11.02 -11.72
N VAL A 99 2.83 11.66 -10.79
CA VAL A 99 4.19 12.20 -11.02
C VAL A 99 5.30 11.26 -10.58
N ALA A 100 4.96 10.21 -9.83
CA ALA A 100 5.91 9.21 -9.38
C ALA A 100 6.37 8.28 -10.51
N ARG A 101 7.39 7.46 -10.19
CA ARG A 101 7.88 6.40 -11.07
C ARG A 101 6.73 5.42 -11.41
N PRO A 102 6.58 5.00 -12.68
CA PRO A 102 5.59 3.99 -13.05
C PRO A 102 5.82 2.66 -12.33
N VAL A 103 4.77 1.85 -12.25
CA VAL A 103 4.78 0.54 -11.60
C VAL A 103 4.63 -0.57 -12.65
N GLU A 104 5.32 -1.68 -12.44
CA GLU A 104 5.06 -2.94 -13.11
C GLU A 104 4.55 -3.96 -12.09
N VAL A 105 3.48 -4.68 -12.41
CA VAL A 105 2.93 -5.75 -11.58
C VAL A 105 3.16 -7.08 -12.26
N ASP A 106 3.98 -7.94 -11.67
CA ASP A 106 4.23 -9.30 -12.13
C ASP A 106 3.31 -10.29 -11.42
N LEU A 107 2.43 -10.96 -12.17
CA LEU A 107 1.57 -12.03 -11.64
C LEU A 107 2.32 -13.36 -11.73
N ILE A 108 3.04 -13.72 -10.67
CA ILE A 108 3.93 -14.87 -10.63
C ILE A 108 3.13 -16.18 -10.58
N PRO A 109 3.36 -17.13 -11.52
CA PRO A 109 2.69 -18.43 -11.48
C PRO A 109 2.98 -19.20 -10.20
N GLU A 110 2.04 -20.08 -9.82
CA GLU A 110 2.18 -20.95 -8.65
C GLU A 110 3.48 -21.77 -8.71
N GLY A 111 4.14 -21.91 -7.55
CA GLY A 111 5.38 -22.67 -7.41
C GLY A 111 6.62 -22.04 -8.05
N GLN A 112 6.49 -20.92 -8.79
CA GLN A 112 7.65 -20.23 -9.37
C GLN A 112 8.29 -19.28 -8.34
N PRO A 113 9.63 -19.30 -8.18
CA PRO A 113 10.31 -18.35 -7.32
C PRO A 113 10.36 -16.96 -7.97
N LEU A 114 10.13 -15.90 -7.17
CA LEU A 114 10.18 -14.50 -7.61
C LEU A 114 11.53 -14.14 -8.26
N ALA A 115 12.63 -14.75 -7.79
CA ALA A 115 13.97 -14.52 -8.34
C ALA A 115 14.11 -14.84 -9.85
N ARG A 116 13.28 -15.72 -10.42
CA ARG A 116 13.24 -15.98 -11.88
C ARG A 116 12.79 -14.76 -12.68
N TYR A 117 12.14 -13.81 -12.03
CA TYR A 117 11.57 -12.60 -12.63
C TYR A 117 12.38 -11.34 -12.26
N GLY A 118 13.60 -11.51 -11.71
CA GLY A 118 14.52 -10.40 -11.42
C GLY A 118 14.42 -9.80 -10.01
N TYR A 119 13.54 -10.33 -9.16
CA TYR A 119 13.48 -10.00 -7.74
C TYR A 119 14.66 -10.61 -6.96
N PRO A 120 14.95 -10.13 -5.73
CA PRO A 120 16.08 -10.62 -4.93
C PRO A 120 16.00 -12.11 -4.63
N ARG A 121 17.16 -12.75 -4.51
CA ARG A 121 17.27 -14.17 -4.14
C ARG A 121 17.13 -14.40 -2.64
N SER A 122 17.38 -13.38 -1.83
CA SER A 122 17.23 -13.40 -0.38
C SER A 122 15.77 -13.46 0.09
N VAL A 123 14.82 -13.09 -0.77
CA VAL A 123 13.39 -13.17 -0.46
C VAL A 123 12.92 -14.63 -0.48
N SER A 124 12.10 -14.99 0.50
CA SER A 124 11.55 -16.34 0.61
C SER A 124 10.92 -16.80 -0.71
N PRO A 125 11.21 -18.03 -1.18
CA PRO A 125 10.57 -18.60 -2.36
C PRO A 125 9.09 -18.92 -2.11
N LEU A 126 8.55 -18.65 -0.91
CA LEU A 126 7.14 -18.77 -0.56
C LEU A 126 6.45 -17.41 -0.33
N ALA A 127 7.15 -16.29 -0.51
CA ALA A 127 6.55 -14.96 -0.34
C ALA A 127 5.34 -14.77 -1.26
N ALA A 128 4.20 -14.37 -0.72
CA ALA A 128 2.95 -14.21 -1.46
C ALA A 128 2.99 -12.98 -2.38
N GLY A 129 3.64 -11.91 -1.93
CA GLY A 129 3.87 -10.69 -2.68
C GLY A 129 5.22 -10.08 -2.33
N LEU A 130 5.63 -9.11 -3.14
CA LEU A 130 6.80 -8.29 -2.88
C LEU A 130 6.77 -6.99 -3.69
N PHE A 131 6.76 -5.85 -3.02
CA PHE A 131 7.19 -4.59 -3.61
C PHE A 131 8.72 -4.48 -3.62
N TRP A 132 9.29 -4.14 -4.77
CA TRP A 132 10.73 -3.94 -4.92
C TRP A 132 11.04 -2.84 -5.94
N VAL A 133 12.10 -2.08 -5.68
CA VAL A 133 12.62 -1.10 -6.63
C VAL A 133 14.14 -1.16 -6.64
N LYS A 134 14.72 -0.89 -7.80
CA LYS A 134 16.15 -0.64 -7.95
C LYS A 134 16.37 0.70 -8.64
N PRO A 135 17.43 1.45 -8.31
CA PRO A 135 17.73 2.72 -8.97
C PRO A 135 17.76 2.63 -10.49
N GLU A 136 18.32 1.54 -11.03
CA GLU A 136 18.46 1.28 -12.47
C GLU A 136 17.18 0.81 -13.17
N TRP A 137 16.12 0.47 -12.42
CA TRP A 137 14.85 0.07 -13.00
C TRP A 137 14.00 1.27 -13.38
N GLU A 138 13.57 1.33 -14.64
CA GLU A 138 12.63 2.35 -15.14
C GLU A 138 11.31 2.35 -14.34
N ARG A 139 10.91 1.18 -13.83
CA ARG A 139 9.66 0.98 -13.09
C ARG A 139 9.93 0.40 -11.71
N ALA A 140 9.19 0.86 -10.72
CA ALA A 140 9.06 0.10 -9.48
C ALA A 140 8.25 -1.16 -9.76
N ARG A 141 8.45 -2.25 -9.01
CA ARG A 141 7.83 -3.54 -9.34
C ARG A 141 7.11 -4.13 -8.14
N ILE A 142 5.97 -4.75 -8.40
CA ILE A 142 5.17 -5.49 -7.43
C ILE A 142 5.02 -6.93 -7.95
N ALA A 143 5.51 -7.92 -7.21
CA ALA A 143 5.22 -9.32 -7.48
C ALA A 143 3.97 -9.73 -6.70
N LEU A 144 3.07 -10.48 -7.34
CA LEU A 144 1.91 -11.10 -6.69
C LEU A 144 1.82 -12.54 -7.17
N ARG A 145 1.78 -13.51 -6.24
CA ARG A 145 1.54 -14.90 -6.60
C ARG A 145 0.10 -15.13 -7.02
N GLN A 146 -0.08 -15.78 -8.17
CA GLN A 146 -1.40 -16.07 -8.74
C GLN A 146 -2.26 -16.93 -7.80
N ASP A 147 -1.68 -17.97 -7.17
CA ASP A 147 -2.37 -18.84 -6.22
C ASP A 147 -2.80 -18.10 -4.95
N LYS A 148 -2.02 -17.09 -4.54
CA LYS A 148 -2.28 -16.31 -3.33
C LYS A 148 -3.30 -15.22 -3.53
N LEU A 149 -3.42 -14.67 -4.74
CA LEU A 149 -4.49 -13.73 -5.03
C LEU A 149 -5.83 -14.34 -4.62
N GLY A 150 -6.18 -15.54 -5.08
CA GLY A 150 -7.45 -16.20 -4.73
C GLY A 150 -7.73 -16.33 -3.23
N SER A 151 -6.74 -16.71 -2.43
CA SER A 151 -6.90 -16.99 -0.99
C SER A 151 -6.64 -15.80 -0.06
N GLU A 152 -5.90 -14.78 -0.51
CA GLU A 152 -5.45 -13.66 0.31
C GLU A 152 -6.07 -12.35 -0.20
N PRO A 153 -7.26 -11.95 0.32
CA PRO A 153 -7.97 -10.75 -0.14
C PRO A 153 -7.21 -9.43 0.08
N HIS A 154 -6.23 -9.43 0.98
CA HIS A 154 -5.44 -8.26 1.35
C HIS A 154 -4.21 -8.03 0.47
N LEU A 155 -3.78 -9.03 -0.32
CA LEU A 155 -2.45 -9.04 -0.93
C LEU A 155 -2.17 -7.83 -1.83
N VAL A 156 -3.12 -7.44 -2.68
CA VAL A 156 -2.96 -6.25 -3.55
C VAL A 156 -2.85 -4.98 -2.72
N PHE A 157 -3.67 -4.85 -1.66
CA PHE A 157 -3.63 -3.67 -0.78
C PHE A 157 -2.31 -3.54 -0.04
N HIS A 158 -1.79 -4.67 0.41
CA HIS A 158 -0.54 -4.76 1.14
C HIS A 158 0.64 -4.28 0.28
N GLU A 159 0.83 -4.88 -0.90
CA GLU A 159 1.98 -4.55 -1.75
C GLU A 159 1.84 -3.16 -2.38
N LEU A 160 0.61 -2.72 -2.70
CA LEU A 160 0.38 -1.37 -3.17
C LEU A 160 0.61 -0.33 -2.06
N ALA A 161 0.39 -0.68 -0.78
CA ALA A 161 0.75 0.21 0.33
C ALA A 161 2.27 0.42 0.40
N HIS A 162 3.09 -0.63 0.27
CA HIS A 162 4.54 -0.48 0.17
C HIS A 162 4.95 0.45 -0.98
N ALA A 163 4.31 0.28 -2.14
CA ALA A 163 4.54 1.18 -3.28
C ALA A 163 4.11 2.62 -3.00
N ILE A 164 2.97 2.84 -2.35
CA ILE A 164 2.50 4.16 -1.93
C ILE A 164 3.52 4.82 -1.00
N GLN A 165 3.98 4.11 0.02
CA GLN A 165 4.95 4.63 0.98
C GLN A 165 6.28 5.01 0.30
N GLY A 166 6.77 4.14 -0.57
CA GLY A 166 8.04 4.34 -1.28
C GLY A 166 8.00 5.42 -2.37
N LEU A 167 6.85 5.60 -3.04
CA LEU A 167 6.76 6.42 -4.26
C LEU A 167 5.96 7.72 -4.09
N ALA A 168 4.99 7.76 -3.19
CA ALA A 168 4.10 8.90 -3.01
C ALA A 168 4.43 9.76 -1.79
N PHE A 169 5.29 9.31 -0.88
CA PHE A 169 5.66 10.08 0.29
C PHE A 169 7.03 10.74 0.11
N THR A 170 7.17 11.92 0.70
CA THR A 170 8.46 12.59 0.83
C THR A 170 9.31 11.90 1.90
N GLN A 171 10.59 12.26 1.94
CA GLN A 171 11.49 11.79 3.00
C GLN A 171 10.98 12.17 4.40
N GLU A 172 10.57 13.43 4.60
CA GLU A 172 10.08 13.95 5.88
C GLU A 172 8.79 13.23 6.36
N GLU A 173 7.91 12.92 5.41
CA GLU A 173 6.67 12.17 5.65
C GLU A 173 6.97 10.72 6.08
N ASN A 174 7.91 10.05 5.40
CA ASN A 174 8.39 8.74 5.81
C ASN A 174 9.03 8.76 7.21
N GLU A 175 9.81 9.79 7.52
CA GLU A 175 10.39 9.97 8.87
C GLU A 175 9.34 10.20 9.96
N LEU A 176 8.20 10.83 9.65
CA LEU A 176 7.07 10.93 10.58
C LEU A 176 6.46 9.56 10.88
N ILE A 177 6.29 8.71 9.86
CA ILE A 177 5.82 7.33 10.03
C ILE A 177 6.79 6.55 10.91
N TYR A 178 8.09 6.57 10.58
CA TYR A 178 9.10 5.84 11.35
C TYR A 178 9.17 6.32 12.79
N ARG A 179 9.21 7.65 13.04
CA ARG A 179 9.21 8.19 14.42
C ARG A 179 8.00 7.73 15.23
N THR A 180 6.82 7.65 14.60
CA THR A 180 5.58 7.20 15.25
C THR A 180 5.66 5.72 15.63
N LEU A 181 6.18 4.87 14.74
CA LEU A 181 6.19 3.41 14.91
C LEU A 181 7.42 2.87 15.67
N GLN A 182 8.51 3.63 15.72
CA GLN A 182 9.82 3.19 16.21
C GLN A 182 9.78 2.62 17.63
N ARG A 183 9.01 3.26 18.53
CA ARG A 183 8.91 2.84 19.94
C ARG A 183 8.38 1.41 20.08
N THR A 184 7.52 0.99 19.17
CA THR A 184 6.86 -0.32 19.21
C THR A 184 7.59 -1.36 18.38
N TYR A 185 7.99 -1.01 17.15
CA TYR A 185 8.42 -1.99 16.15
C TYR A 185 9.94 -2.00 15.90
N ARG A 186 10.65 -0.93 16.31
CA ARG A 186 12.12 -0.73 16.33
C ARG A 186 12.88 -0.83 14.99
N GLY A 187 12.53 -1.74 14.09
CA GLY A 187 13.22 -1.96 12.81
C GLY A 187 12.46 -1.38 11.64
N ARG A 188 13.16 -0.75 10.69
CA ARG A 188 12.56 -0.10 9.51
C ARG A 188 11.68 -1.04 8.70
N ALA A 189 12.21 -2.20 8.31
CA ALA A 189 11.44 -3.23 7.60
C ALA A 189 10.15 -3.63 8.34
N ARG A 190 10.16 -3.71 9.68
CA ARG A 190 8.94 -4.00 10.46
C ARG A 190 7.95 -2.83 10.43
N MET A 191 8.43 -1.59 10.40
CA MET A 191 7.58 -0.41 10.32
C MET A 191 6.92 -0.28 8.95
N ASP A 192 7.65 -0.61 7.88
CA ASP A 192 7.11 -0.70 6.52
C ASP A 192 5.97 -1.74 6.46
N GLU A 193 6.21 -2.93 7.02
CA GLU A 193 5.17 -3.96 7.15
C GLU A 193 3.96 -3.49 7.96
N VAL A 194 4.17 -2.74 9.04
CA VAL A 194 3.06 -2.19 9.84
C VAL A 194 2.24 -1.19 9.04
N PHE A 195 2.87 -0.34 8.23
CA PHE A 195 2.16 0.55 7.33
C PHE A 195 1.29 -0.22 6.33
N ALA A 196 1.84 -1.27 5.71
CA ALA A 196 1.10 -2.13 4.80
C ALA A 196 -0.04 -2.90 5.50
N LEU A 197 0.18 -3.43 6.70
CA LEU A 197 -0.81 -4.16 7.50
C LEU A 197 -1.96 -3.28 8.01
N TYR A 198 -1.68 -2.02 8.37
CA TYR A 198 -2.75 -1.08 8.70
C TYR A 198 -3.50 -0.64 7.43
N SER A 199 -2.79 -0.51 6.31
CA SER A 199 -3.39 -0.15 5.03
C SER A 199 -4.35 -1.20 4.52
N GLU A 200 -3.95 -2.48 4.50
CA GLU A 200 -4.83 -3.56 4.06
C GLU A 200 -6.11 -3.65 4.91
N ARG A 201 -6.00 -3.33 6.20
CA ARG A 201 -7.09 -3.44 7.17
C ARG A 201 -8.23 -2.46 6.90
N GLU A 202 -7.94 -1.29 6.35
CA GLU A 202 -8.95 -0.31 5.94
C GLU A 202 -9.82 -0.80 4.77
N PHE A 203 -9.37 -1.80 4.01
CA PHE A 203 -10.10 -2.36 2.86
C PHE A 203 -10.59 -3.79 3.10
N VAL A 204 -9.94 -4.54 3.99
CA VAL A 204 -10.29 -5.91 4.37
C VAL A 204 -10.50 -5.96 5.89
N PRO A 205 -11.72 -5.61 6.36
CA PRO A 205 -12.04 -5.50 7.79
C PRO A 205 -12.24 -6.85 8.48
N THR A 206 -12.14 -7.97 7.76
CA THR A 206 -12.15 -9.31 8.36
C THR A 206 -10.73 -9.85 8.41
N VAL A 207 -10.28 -10.25 9.60
CA VAL A 207 -9.00 -10.94 9.81
C VAL A 207 -9.34 -12.31 10.40
N THR A 208 -8.74 -13.37 9.86
CA THR A 208 -9.02 -14.72 10.34
C THR A 208 -8.25 -15.03 11.63
N ALA A 209 -8.68 -16.06 12.36
CA ALA A 209 -7.91 -16.53 13.52
C ALA A 209 -6.50 -17.06 13.14
N HIS A 210 -6.30 -17.46 11.88
CA HIS A 210 -4.98 -17.79 11.36
C HIS A 210 -4.11 -16.54 11.25
N ASP A 211 -4.64 -15.47 10.65
CA ASP A 211 -3.92 -14.21 10.45
C ASP A 211 -3.51 -13.54 11.77
N LEU A 212 -4.35 -13.63 12.81
CA LEU A 212 -4.03 -13.13 14.15
C LEU A 212 -2.91 -13.92 14.84
N ARG A 213 -2.69 -15.18 14.45
CA ARG A 213 -1.65 -16.05 15.01
C ARG A 213 -0.36 -16.03 14.19
N ALA A 214 -0.32 -15.24 13.11
CA ALA A 214 0.88 -15.09 12.31
C ALA A 214 2.06 -14.61 13.18
N PRO A 215 3.26 -15.20 13.05
CA PRO A 215 4.38 -14.86 13.90
C PRO A 215 4.89 -13.44 13.64
N GLY A 216 5.55 -12.86 14.65
CA GLY A 216 6.28 -11.60 14.52
C GLY A 216 5.38 -10.38 14.30
N VAL A 217 5.77 -9.51 13.38
CA VAL A 217 5.11 -8.21 13.16
C VAL A 217 3.69 -8.37 12.60
N TYR A 218 3.45 -9.41 11.78
CA TYR A 218 2.17 -9.67 11.13
C TYR A 218 1.03 -9.87 12.12
N GLY A 219 1.13 -10.88 13.00
CA GLY A 219 0.11 -11.10 14.03
C GLY A 219 0.04 -9.95 15.03
N MET A 220 1.20 -9.40 15.42
CA MET A 220 1.26 -8.30 16.39
C MET A 220 0.52 -7.05 15.90
N ALA A 221 0.74 -6.62 14.66
CA ALA A 221 0.09 -5.43 14.10
C ALA A 221 -1.42 -5.65 13.93
N ARG A 222 -1.82 -6.83 13.45
CA ARG A 222 -3.24 -7.19 13.26
C ARG A 222 -4.02 -7.26 14.57
N GLN A 223 -3.42 -7.83 15.62
CA GLN A 223 -4.01 -7.86 16.97
C GLN A 223 -4.14 -6.47 17.60
N ARG A 224 -3.18 -5.58 17.30
CA ARG A 224 -3.16 -4.22 17.84
C ARG A 224 -3.98 -3.23 17.04
N TRP A 225 -4.58 -3.61 15.92
CA TRP A 225 -5.38 -2.66 15.16
C TRP A 225 -6.61 -2.24 15.99
N ASN A 226 -6.78 -0.92 16.15
CA ASN A 226 -7.88 -0.31 16.89
C ASN A 226 -8.13 1.09 16.32
N GLU A 227 -9.39 1.49 16.13
CA GLU A 227 -9.79 2.83 15.65
C GLU A 227 -9.33 3.98 16.55
N GLU A 228 -9.06 3.70 17.82
CA GLU A 228 -8.53 4.69 18.77
C GLU A 228 -7.05 4.97 18.57
N HIS A 229 -6.33 4.10 17.87
CA HIS A 229 -4.89 4.26 17.65
C HIS A 229 -4.60 5.37 16.65
N LEU A 230 -3.64 6.24 16.99
CA LEU A 230 -3.16 7.32 16.15
C LEU A 230 -2.84 6.85 14.72
N PHE A 231 -2.16 5.70 14.60
CA PHE A 231 -1.74 5.18 13.31
C PHE A 231 -2.91 4.66 12.47
N THR A 232 -3.95 4.09 13.09
CA THR A 232 -5.20 3.75 12.39
C THR A 232 -5.87 4.98 11.82
N ARG A 233 -5.98 6.05 12.62
CA ARG A 233 -6.56 7.33 12.19
C ARG A 233 -5.75 7.97 11.05
N PHE A 234 -4.42 7.90 11.13
CA PHE A 234 -3.52 8.31 10.04
C PHE A 234 -3.84 7.56 8.74
N VAL A 235 -3.84 6.23 8.78
CA VAL A 235 -4.07 5.40 7.58
C VAL A 235 -5.50 5.59 7.03
N ARG A 236 -6.50 5.72 7.91
CA ARG A 236 -7.86 6.05 7.51
C ARG A 236 -7.93 7.40 6.81
N ASN A 237 -7.30 8.44 7.34
CA ASN A 237 -7.28 9.75 6.71
C ASN A 237 -6.47 9.78 5.41
N LEU A 238 -5.44 8.93 5.30
CA LEU A 238 -4.65 8.78 4.08
C LEU A 238 -5.52 8.27 2.93
N TYR A 239 -6.33 7.23 3.14
CA TYR A 239 -7.15 6.68 2.07
C TYR A 239 -8.50 7.38 1.93
N PHE A 240 -9.06 7.85 3.04
CA PHE A 240 -10.41 8.39 3.12
C PHE A 240 -10.44 9.69 3.94
N PRO A 241 -9.85 10.79 3.44
CA PRO A 241 -9.81 12.07 4.16
C PRO A 241 -11.20 12.68 4.43
N TYR A 242 -12.24 12.15 3.78
CA TYR A 242 -13.64 12.53 3.94
C TYR A 242 -14.42 11.68 4.97
N LYS A 243 -13.83 10.62 5.53
CA LYS A 243 -14.45 9.80 6.58
C LYS A 243 -14.07 10.31 7.97
N PRO A 244 -14.92 10.10 8.99
CA PRO A 244 -14.55 10.31 10.39
C PRO A 244 -13.30 9.50 10.77
N LEU A 245 -12.45 10.06 11.64
CA LEU A 245 -11.20 9.39 12.03
C LEU A 245 -11.45 8.20 12.97
N ALA A 246 -12.50 8.24 13.78
CA ALA A 246 -12.88 7.17 14.70
C ALA A 246 -14.40 7.12 14.89
N GLY A 247 -14.92 6.01 15.42
CA GLY A 247 -16.33 5.84 15.74
C GLY A 247 -17.15 5.30 14.56
N PRO A 248 -18.44 4.99 14.79
CA PRO A 248 -19.29 4.36 13.79
C PRO A 248 -19.37 5.28 12.57
N GLY A 249 -18.81 4.81 11.45
CA GLY A 249 -19.04 5.42 10.15
C GLY A 249 -20.54 5.56 9.97
N ALA A 250 -21.00 6.72 9.47
CA ALA A 250 -22.41 7.03 9.32
C ALA A 250 -23.17 5.79 8.81
N ALA A 251 -24.03 5.23 9.67
CA ALA A 251 -24.92 4.16 9.27
C ALA A 251 -25.85 4.74 8.21
N GLY A 252 -25.68 4.35 6.95
CA GLY A 252 -26.57 4.82 5.88
C GLY A 252 -26.04 4.60 4.48
N GLY A 253 -26.51 3.54 3.83
CA GLY A 253 -26.47 3.41 2.38
C GLY A 253 -25.81 2.13 1.90
N GLY A 254 -26.44 0.98 2.15
CA GLY A 254 -26.32 -0.13 1.22
C GLY A 254 -26.86 0.33 -0.14
N ALA A 255 -25.98 0.79 -1.02
CA ALA A 255 -26.26 0.88 -2.43
C ALA A 255 -25.57 -0.32 -3.08
N SER A 256 -26.36 -1.35 -3.32
CA SER A 256 -26.03 -2.38 -4.30
C SER A 256 -25.74 -1.68 -5.62
N PHE A 257 -24.48 -1.66 -6.04
CA PHE A 257 -24.09 -1.27 -7.39
C PHE A 257 -23.70 -2.53 -8.16
N PHE A 258 -24.72 -3.34 -8.47
CA PHE A 258 -24.75 -4.14 -9.67
C PHE A 258 -25.88 -3.59 -10.54
N GLY A 259 -25.48 -2.98 -11.65
CA GLY A 259 -26.31 -2.42 -12.71
C GLY A 259 -25.41 -1.98 -13.85
#